data_AF-A0A3D2BRU9-F1
#
_entry.id   AF-A0A3D2BRU9-F1
#
_cell.length_a   1.000
_cell.length_b   1.000
_cell.length_c   1.000
_cell.angle_alpha   90.00
_cell.angle_beta   90.00
_cell.angle_gamma   90.00
#
_symmetry.space_group_name_H-M   'P 1'
#
loop_
_entity.id
_entity.type
_entity.pdbx_description
1 polymer ?
#
loop_
_entity_poly.entity_id
_entity_poly.type
_entity_poly.pdbx_seq_one_letter_code
_entity_poly.pdbx_strand_id
1 'polypeptide(L)'
;MSVNSLKLDKLPALDRRVSIAPMMDRTDRHDRYFLRLISPSVLLYTEMITTGAILRGDRERFLKFDASEHPVALQLGGADAGDLAQCAEIAAEYGYDEVNLNVGCPSDRVQNARFGACLMKEPEVVAAGVKAMRQAVDLPVTVKSRIGVDDQDSWDDFVRFIETVAAKGCDTFIIHARKAWLHGLSPKENREIPPLSYDKVYRLKQRYPEFSITINGGVTACNEVSQHLAHVDGVMIGRAAYENP
;
A
#
# COMPACT_ATOMS: atom_id res chain seq x y z
N MET A 1 -33.23 -33.34 -9.01
CA MET A 1 -32.26 -32.57 -8.21
C MET A 1 -30.88 -32.73 -8.84
N SER A 2 -30.37 -31.67 -9.44
CA SER A 2 -28.93 -31.45 -9.60
C SER A 2 -28.77 -29.98 -9.92
N VAL A 3 -28.54 -29.18 -8.88
CA VAL A 3 -28.11 -27.80 -9.06
C VAL A 3 -26.63 -27.91 -9.40
N ASN A 4 -26.30 -27.65 -10.67
CA ASN A 4 -24.93 -27.50 -11.13
C ASN A 4 -24.23 -26.46 -10.23
N SER A 5 -23.22 -26.91 -9.48
CA SER A 5 -22.29 -26.00 -8.82
C SER A 5 -21.53 -25.27 -9.93
N LEU A 6 -21.94 -24.05 -10.23
CA LEU A 6 -21.11 -23.09 -10.94
C LEU A 6 -19.83 -22.98 -10.11
N LYS A 7 -18.72 -23.50 -10.67
CA LYS A 7 -17.39 -23.18 -10.18
C LYS A 7 -17.33 -21.65 -10.19
N LEU A 8 -17.12 -21.04 -9.03
CA LEU A 8 -16.77 -19.63 -8.98
C LEU A 8 -15.50 -19.49 -9.80
N ASP A 9 -15.61 -18.97 -11.01
CA ASP A 9 -14.47 -18.47 -11.75
C ASP A 9 -13.84 -17.41 -10.84
N LYS A 10 -12.59 -17.68 -10.40
CA LYS A 10 -11.82 -16.71 -9.64
C LYS A 10 -11.81 -15.42 -10.45
N LEU A 11 -12.24 -14.32 -9.85
CA LEU A 11 -12.11 -12.99 -10.43
C LEU A 11 -10.69 -12.82 -11.01
N PRO A 12 -10.53 -12.21 -12.19
CA PRO A 12 -9.21 -11.98 -12.75
C PRO A 12 -8.33 -11.25 -11.72
N ALA A 13 -7.08 -11.70 -11.58
CA ALA A 13 -6.16 -11.09 -10.62
C ALA A 13 -5.97 -9.60 -10.94
N LEU A 14 -6.07 -8.75 -9.92
CA LEU A 14 -5.90 -7.30 -10.05
C LEU A 14 -4.51 -6.96 -10.62
N ASP A 15 -4.47 -6.23 -11.75
CA ASP A 15 -3.23 -5.79 -12.39
C ASP A 15 -2.56 -4.68 -11.55
N ARG A 16 -1.33 -4.94 -11.11
CA ARG A 16 -0.51 -4.03 -10.28
C ARG A 16 0.76 -3.57 -10.96
N ARG A 17 0.91 -3.79 -12.27
CA ARG A 17 2.14 -3.44 -13.00
C ARG A 17 2.47 -1.95 -12.87
N VAL A 18 1.44 -1.09 -12.91
CA VAL A 18 1.59 0.34 -12.62
C VAL A 18 0.49 0.78 -11.68
N SER A 19 0.86 1.53 -10.65
CA SER A 19 -0.09 2.11 -9.69
C SER A 19 0.26 3.55 -9.32
N ILE A 20 -0.74 4.35 -8.94
CA ILE A 20 -0.52 5.69 -8.39
C ILE A 20 -0.42 5.62 -6.87
N ALA A 21 0.57 6.29 -6.29
CA ALA A 21 0.82 6.22 -4.86
C ALA A 21 -0.27 6.94 -4.05
N PRO A 22 -0.62 6.41 -2.87
CA PRO A 22 -1.47 7.12 -1.91
C PRO A 22 -0.75 8.39 -1.42
N MET A 23 -1.35 9.56 -1.65
CA MET A 23 -0.75 10.86 -1.31
C MET A 23 -1.78 11.75 -0.63
N MET A 24 -1.55 12.04 0.66
CA MET A 24 -2.38 12.98 1.44
C MET A 24 -2.51 14.33 0.72
N ASP A 25 -3.71 14.89 0.75
CA ASP A 25 -4.14 16.14 0.12
C ASP A 25 -3.91 16.16 -1.41
N ARG A 26 -3.80 14.98 -2.04
CA ARG A 26 -3.58 14.84 -3.48
C ARG A 26 -4.48 13.80 -4.11
N THR A 27 -4.32 12.52 -3.78
CA THR A 27 -5.09 11.42 -4.39
C THR A 27 -6.48 11.28 -3.78
N ASP A 28 -7.21 12.40 -3.70
CA ASP A 28 -8.63 12.41 -3.41
C ASP A 28 -9.42 11.86 -4.62
N ARG A 29 -10.75 11.74 -4.49
CA ARG A 29 -11.59 11.20 -5.58
C ARG A 29 -11.57 12.06 -6.85
N HIS A 30 -11.28 13.36 -6.75
CA HIS A 30 -11.28 14.27 -7.88
C HIS A 30 -10.00 14.10 -8.70
N ASP A 31 -8.85 14.03 -8.03
CA ASP A 31 -7.57 13.69 -8.67
C ASP A 31 -7.60 12.30 -9.27
N ARG A 32 -8.09 11.30 -8.53
CA ARG A 32 -8.20 9.92 -9.03
C ARG A 32 -9.10 9.82 -10.26
N TYR A 33 -10.25 10.51 -10.27
CA TYR A 33 -11.09 10.58 -11.46
C TYR A 33 -10.35 11.20 -12.65
N PHE A 34 -9.61 12.29 -12.43
CA PHE A 34 -8.81 12.92 -13.47
C PHE A 34 -7.71 11.98 -14.02
N LEU A 35 -6.97 11.30 -13.15
CA LEU A 35 -5.94 10.33 -13.53
C LEU A 35 -6.50 9.13 -14.28
N ARG A 36 -7.73 8.71 -13.96
CA ARG A 36 -8.43 7.65 -14.71
C ARG A 36 -8.69 8.04 -16.18
N LEU A 37 -8.93 9.32 -16.47
CA LEU A 37 -9.12 9.79 -17.86
C LEU A 37 -7.84 9.67 -18.69
N ILE A 38 -6.67 9.67 -18.04
CA ILE A 38 -5.36 9.56 -18.69
C ILE A 38 -4.94 8.10 -18.82
N SER A 39 -5.12 7.31 -17.76
CA SER A 39 -4.73 5.90 -17.73
C SER A 39 -5.91 5.02 -17.32
N PRO A 40 -6.60 4.38 -18.29
CA PRO A 40 -7.81 3.60 -18.03
C PRO A 40 -7.62 2.37 -17.14
N SER A 41 -6.39 1.86 -16.99
CA SER A 41 -6.12 0.61 -16.28
C SER A 41 -5.15 0.73 -15.10
N VAL A 42 -4.61 1.93 -14.82
CA VAL A 42 -3.71 2.09 -13.66
C VAL A 42 -4.45 1.80 -12.35
N LEU A 43 -3.80 1.10 -11.43
CA LEU A 43 -4.34 0.93 -10.08
C LEU A 43 -4.22 2.25 -9.32
N LEU A 44 -5.36 2.81 -8.92
CA LEU A 44 -5.40 4.02 -8.11
C LEU A 44 -5.39 3.66 -6.63
N TYR A 45 -4.80 4.52 -5.79
CA TYR A 45 -4.90 4.41 -4.34
C TYR A 45 -5.54 5.66 -3.78
N THR A 46 -6.38 5.51 -2.75
CA THR A 46 -6.90 6.62 -1.98
C THR A 46 -5.77 7.37 -1.26
N GLU A 47 -6.09 8.53 -0.67
CA GLU A 47 -5.31 9.01 0.46
C GLU A 47 -5.26 7.97 1.60
N MET A 48 -4.34 8.13 2.54
CA MET A 48 -4.32 7.29 3.74
C MET A 48 -5.44 7.70 4.69
N ILE A 49 -6.38 6.80 4.95
CA ILE A 49 -7.54 7.03 5.80
C ILE A 49 -7.36 6.25 7.11
N THR A 50 -7.53 6.91 8.26
CA THR A 50 -7.33 6.23 9.53
C THR A 50 -8.52 5.35 9.89
N THR A 51 -8.30 4.25 10.61
CA THR A 51 -9.39 3.38 11.09
C THR A 51 -10.41 4.18 11.90
N GLY A 52 -9.94 5.08 12.78
CA GLY A 52 -10.82 5.95 13.56
C GLY A 52 -11.72 6.87 12.72
N ALA A 53 -11.25 7.35 11.56
CA ALA A 53 -12.05 8.17 10.66
C ALA A 53 -13.20 7.36 10.03
N ILE A 54 -12.97 6.10 9.70
CA ILE A 54 -13.98 5.20 9.13
C ILE A 54 -14.96 4.72 10.22
N LEU A 55 -14.45 4.32 11.38
CA LEU A 55 -15.28 3.70 12.42
C LEU A 55 -16.15 4.71 13.16
N ARG A 56 -15.66 5.93 13.35
CA ARG A 56 -16.31 6.95 14.21
C ARG A 56 -16.63 8.25 13.48
N GLY A 57 -16.16 8.42 12.24
CA GLY A 57 -16.36 9.63 11.45
C GLY A 57 -17.43 9.49 10.37
N ASP A 58 -17.45 10.46 9.46
CA ASP A 58 -18.32 10.47 8.29
C ASP A 58 -17.75 9.56 7.19
N ARG A 59 -18.22 8.31 7.16
CA ARG A 59 -17.75 7.29 6.19
C ARG A 59 -17.94 7.73 4.75
N GLU A 60 -19.07 8.35 4.43
CA GLU A 60 -19.37 8.74 3.05
C GLU A 60 -18.39 9.80 2.56
N ARG A 61 -18.03 10.76 3.42
CA ARG A 61 -17.00 11.75 3.10
C ARG A 61 -15.65 11.11 2.79
N PHE A 62 -15.26 10.07 3.51
CA PHE A 62 -13.92 9.46 3.40
C PHE A 62 -13.85 8.37 2.32
N LEU A 63 -14.91 7.59 2.15
CA LEU A 63 -14.87 6.34 1.38
C LEU A 63 -15.58 6.42 0.04
N LYS A 64 -16.41 7.44 -0.22
CA LYS A 64 -17.11 7.55 -1.50
C LYS A 64 -16.14 7.80 -2.65
N PHE A 65 -16.31 7.03 -3.72
CA PHE A 65 -15.63 7.18 -5.00
C PHE A 65 -16.62 6.97 -6.17
N ASP A 66 -16.25 7.38 -7.37
CA ASP A 66 -17.03 7.15 -8.60
C ASP A 66 -16.68 5.79 -9.22
N ALA A 67 -17.67 5.06 -9.77
CA ALA A 67 -17.45 3.73 -10.32
C ALA A 67 -16.39 3.69 -11.46
N SER A 68 -16.14 4.81 -12.15
CA SER A 68 -15.07 4.89 -13.13
C SER A 68 -13.66 4.78 -12.53
N GLU A 69 -13.49 5.05 -11.23
CA GLU A 69 -12.19 4.98 -10.56
C GLU A 69 -11.64 3.54 -10.48
N HIS A 70 -12.45 2.50 -10.74
CA HIS A 70 -11.95 1.13 -10.79
C HIS A 70 -10.84 0.94 -11.85
N PRO A 71 -9.76 0.20 -11.53
CA PRO A 71 -9.46 -0.36 -10.21
C PRO A 71 -8.93 0.67 -9.20
N VAL A 72 -9.41 0.60 -7.95
CA VAL A 72 -9.03 1.48 -6.83
C VAL A 72 -8.84 0.72 -5.52
N ALA A 73 -7.74 1.00 -4.84
CA ALA A 73 -7.37 0.45 -3.53
C ALA A 73 -7.59 1.48 -2.41
N LEU A 74 -8.16 1.05 -1.29
CA LEU A 74 -8.24 1.85 -0.07
C LEU A 74 -6.96 1.66 0.74
N GLN A 75 -6.28 2.75 1.11
CA GLN A 75 -5.18 2.69 2.07
C GLN A 75 -5.63 3.04 3.49
N LEU A 76 -5.46 2.10 4.42
CA LEU A 76 -5.76 2.25 5.85
C LEU A 76 -4.52 2.67 6.66
N GLY A 77 -4.74 3.53 7.65
CA GLY A 77 -3.80 3.86 8.73
C GLY A 77 -4.34 3.41 10.08
N GLY A 78 -3.69 2.43 10.71
CA GLY A 78 -4.07 1.91 12.02
C GLY A 78 -3.13 0.80 12.49
N ALA A 79 -3.32 0.34 13.73
CA ALA A 79 -2.53 -0.74 14.33
C ALA A 79 -3.34 -1.74 15.17
N ASP A 80 -4.57 -1.39 15.55
CA ASP A 80 -5.47 -2.35 16.20
C ASP A 80 -6.04 -3.32 15.16
N ALA A 81 -5.89 -4.62 15.40
CA ALA A 81 -6.26 -5.64 14.45
C ALA A 81 -7.79 -5.74 14.26
N GLY A 82 -8.58 -5.49 15.30
CA GLY A 82 -10.04 -5.50 15.23
C GLY A 82 -10.56 -4.31 14.44
N ASP A 83 -10.06 -3.11 14.73
CA ASP A 83 -10.40 -1.90 13.99
C ASP A 83 -10.03 -2.04 12.50
N LEU A 84 -8.86 -2.60 12.20
CA LEU A 84 -8.41 -2.84 10.82
C LEU A 84 -9.33 -3.84 10.10
N ALA A 85 -9.70 -4.95 10.74
CA ALA A 85 -10.61 -5.94 10.18
C ALA A 85 -11.97 -5.33 9.84
N GLN A 86 -12.56 -4.58 10.77
CA GLN A 86 -13.84 -3.90 10.56
C GLN A 86 -13.75 -2.85 9.44
N CYS A 87 -12.64 -2.11 9.33
CA CYS A 87 -12.44 -1.18 8.23
C CYS A 87 -12.28 -1.88 6.88
N ALA A 88 -11.68 -3.08 6.84
CA ALA A 88 -11.59 -3.87 5.62
C ALA A 88 -12.98 -4.35 5.16
N GLU A 89 -13.84 -4.81 6.07
CA GLU A 89 -15.24 -5.16 5.77
C GLU A 89 -15.98 -3.97 5.16
N ILE A 90 -15.88 -2.81 5.78
CA ILE A 90 -16.49 -1.56 5.27
C ILE A 90 -15.91 -1.21 3.89
N ALA A 91 -14.61 -1.42 3.65
CA ALA A 91 -14.02 -1.20 2.33
C ALA A 91 -14.63 -2.12 1.26
N ALA A 92 -14.87 -3.39 1.60
CA ALA A 92 -15.54 -4.33 0.70
C ALA A 92 -17.00 -3.94 0.43
N GLU A 93 -17.73 -3.45 1.44
CA GLU A 93 -19.09 -2.91 1.27
C GLU A 93 -19.14 -1.70 0.33
N TYR A 94 -18.14 -0.83 0.41
CA TYR A 94 -17.98 0.31 -0.52
C TYR A 94 -17.49 -0.10 -1.92
N GLY A 95 -17.09 -1.37 -2.10
CA GLY A 95 -16.70 -1.93 -3.38
C GLY A 95 -15.25 -1.72 -3.79
N TYR A 96 -14.34 -1.38 -2.87
CA TYR A 96 -12.90 -1.27 -3.21
C TYR A 96 -12.32 -2.58 -3.75
N ASP A 97 -11.32 -2.51 -4.62
CA ASP A 97 -10.70 -3.69 -5.25
C ASP A 97 -9.55 -4.29 -4.41
N GLU A 98 -9.04 -3.52 -3.45
CA GLU A 98 -7.92 -3.88 -2.57
C GLU A 98 -7.97 -3.06 -1.28
N VAL A 99 -7.54 -3.66 -0.17
CA VAL A 99 -7.24 -2.97 1.09
C VAL A 99 -5.74 -2.99 1.33
N ASN A 100 -5.14 -1.82 1.48
CA ASN A 100 -3.70 -1.65 1.71
C ASN A 100 -3.41 -1.07 3.10
N LEU A 101 -2.46 -1.65 3.83
CA LEU A 101 -2.02 -1.13 5.13
C LEU A 101 -0.82 -0.20 4.97
N ASN A 102 -0.93 1.02 5.48
CA ASN A 102 0.18 1.96 5.54
C ASN A 102 1.16 1.60 6.66
N VAL A 103 2.38 1.25 6.27
CA VAL A 103 3.54 1.02 7.14
C VAL A 103 4.74 1.87 6.68
N GLY A 104 4.47 3.05 6.12
CA GLY A 104 5.49 3.86 5.44
C GLY A 104 5.45 5.37 5.68
N CYS A 105 4.38 5.90 6.27
CA CYS A 105 4.27 7.32 6.59
C CYS A 105 5.10 7.67 7.84
N PRO A 106 6.06 8.60 7.76
CA PRO A 106 6.93 8.95 8.89
C PRO A 106 6.45 10.15 9.72
N SER A 107 5.26 10.70 9.48
CA SER A 107 4.85 11.96 10.12
C SER A 107 4.59 11.83 11.63
N ASP A 108 4.86 12.88 12.39
CA ASP A 108 4.69 12.88 13.86
C ASP A 108 3.26 12.54 14.30
N ARG A 109 2.26 13.07 13.59
CA ARG A 109 0.84 12.76 13.86
C ARG A 109 0.56 11.27 13.76
N VAL A 110 1.18 10.60 12.81
CA VAL A 110 1.03 9.17 12.54
C VAL A 110 1.77 8.34 13.58
N GLN A 111 2.98 8.77 13.96
CA GLN A 111 3.75 8.14 15.04
C GLN A 111 3.04 8.21 16.39
N ASN A 112 2.51 9.38 16.76
CA ASN A 112 1.79 9.59 18.03
C ASN A 112 0.51 8.76 18.12
N ALA A 113 -0.10 8.46 16.97
CA ALA A 113 -1.27 7.59 16.87
C ALA A 113 -0.92 6.11 16.65
N ARG A 114 0.38 5.76 16.73
CA ARG A 114 0.93 4.41 16.60
C ARG A 114 0.57 3.69 15.29
N PHE A 115 0.71 4.35 14.14
CA PHE A 115 0.66 3.68 12.84
C PHE A 115 1.72 4.21 11.86
N GLY A 116 1.76 3.69 10.63
CA GLY A 116 2.74 4.13 9.62
C GLY A 116 4.14 3.55 9.83
N ALA A 117 5.19 4.32 9.51
CA ALA A 117 6.56 3.80 9.46
C ALA A 117 7.10 3.32 10.81
N CYS A 118 6.57 3.81 11.94
CA CYS A 118 6.97 3.32 13.26
C CYS A 118 6.63 1.83 13.45
N LEU A 119 5.60 1.32 12.78
CA LEU A 119 5.21 -0.10 12.83
C LEU A 119 6.24 -1.02 12.17
N MET A 120 7.22 -0.50 11.41
CA MET A 120 8.35 -1.31 10.98
C MET A 120 9.18 -1.86 12.15
N LYS A 121 9.15 -1.19 13.31
CA LYS A 121 9.77 -1.68 14.55
C LYS A 121 8.96 -2.77 15.26
N GLU A 122 7.68 -2.91 14.90
CA GLU A 122 6.70 -3.81 15.52
C GLU A 122 6.06 -4.74 14.47
N PRO A 123 6.84 -5.59 13.76
CA PRO A 123 6.33 -6.38 12.63
C PRO A 123 5.18 -7.34 13.03
N GLU A 124 5.15 -7.82 14.27
CA GLU A 124 4.06 -8.66 14.78
C GLU A 124 2.72 -7.93 14.85
N VAL A 125 2.72 -6.61 15.10
CA VAL A 125 1.51 -5.78 15.10
C VAL A 125 0.96 -5.67 13.67
N VAL A 126 1.84 -5.43 12.69
CA VAL A 126 1.46 -5.40 11.28
C VAL A 126 0.92 -6.76 10.84
N ALA A 127 1.59 -7.85 11.22
CA ALA A 127 1.21 -9.20 10.88
C ALA A 127 -0.15 -9.59 11.48
N ALA A 128 -0.42 -9.20 12.74
CA ALA A 128 -1.73 -9.38 13.37
C ALA A 128 -2.84 -8.60 12.65
N GLY A 129 -2.59 -7.34 12.28
CA GLY A 129 -3.52 -6.52 11.50
C GLY A 129 -3.83 -7.12 10.13
N VAL A 130 -2.80 -7.54 9.39
CA VAL A 130 -2.97 -8.23 8.09
C VAL A 130 -3.78 -9.51 8.23
N LYS A 131 -3.45 -10.34 9.23
CA LYS A 131 -4.20 -11.58 9.49
C LYS A 131 -5.70 -11.27 9.69
N ALA A 132 -6.00 -10.30 10.54
CA ALA A 132 -7.38 -9.97 10.89
C ALA A 132 -8.16 -9.43 9.69
N MET A 133 -7.57 -8.51 8.90
CA MET A 133 -8.19 -8.02 7.66
C MET A 133 -8.45 -9.16 6.66
N ARG A 134 -7.47 -10.03 6.42
CA ARG A 134 -7.63 -11.18 5.50
C ARG A 134 -8.68 -12.19 5.94
N GLN A 135 -8.93 -12.30 7.24
CA GLN A 135 -9.98 -13.16 7.77
C GLN A 135 -11.38 -12.54 7.62
N ALA A 136 -11.44 -11.22 7.46
CA ALA A 136 -12.69 -10.46 7.40
C ALA A 136 -13.20 -10.25 5.96
N VAL A 137 -12.30 -10.24 4.96
CA VAL A 137 -12.68 -10.00 3.56
C VAL A 137 -11.96 -10.89 2.56
N ASP A 138 -12.59 -11.11 1.41
CA ASP A 138 -11.99 -11.79 0.24
C ASP A 138 -11.14 -10.86 -0.64
N LEU A 139 -11.15 -9.54 -0.36
CA LEU A 139 -10.31 -8.57 -1.05
C LEU A 139 -8.82 -8.87 -0.81
N PRO A 140 -7.94 -8.59 -1.80
CA PRO A 140 -6.51 -8.55 -1.56
C PRO A 140 -6.17 -7.60 -0.41
N VAL A 141 -5.41 -8.09 0.56
CA VAL A 141 -4.85 -7.29 1.66
C VAL A 141 -3.35 -7.18 1.44
N THR A 142 -2.88 -5.95 1.24
CA THR A 142 -1.49 -5.66 0.84
C THR A 142 -0.82 -4.71 1.83
N VAL A 143 0.51 -4.62 1.81
CA VAL A 143 1.27 -3.74 2.73
C VAL A 143 2.15 -2.78 1.95
N LYS A 144 2.05 -1.48 2.25
CA LYS A 144 2.98 -0.46 1.74
C LYS A 144 3.95 -0.04 2.83
N SER A 145 5.23 -0.35 2.67
CA SER A 145 6.28 -0.05 3.66
C SER A 145 7.47 0.70 3.06
N ARG A 146 8.53 0.84 3.86
CA ARG A 146 9.85 1.34 3.46
C ARG A 146 10.88 0.21 3.58
N ILE A 147 12.13 0.50 3.24
CA ILE A 147 13.27 -0.44 3.37
C ILE A 147 13.88 -0.47 4.78
N GLY A 148 13.37 0.31 5.73
CA GLY A 148 13.88 0.41 7.09
C GLY A 148 13.45 1.69 7.79
N VAL A 149 13.70 1.77 9.09
CA VAL A 149 13.38 2.94 9.93
C VAL A 149 14.51 3.21 10.91
N ASP A 150 14.93 4.47 11.03
CA ASP A 150 16.03 4.90 11.92
C ASP A 150 17.23 3.95 11.80
N ASP A 151 17.75 3.40 12.90
CA ASP A 151 18.90 2.47 12.89
C ASP A 151 18.49 1.01 12.61
N GLN A 152 17.19 0.72 12.43
CA GLN A 152 16.66 -0.58 12.04
C GLN A 152 16.43 -0.62 10.53
N ASP A 153 17.53 -0.62 9.78
CA ASP A 153 17.54 -0.57 8.31
C ASP A 153 18.52 -1.57 7.66
N SER A 154 19.01 -2.53 8.44
CA SER A 154 19.83 -3.62 7.92
C SER A 154 19.03 -4.51 6.96
N TRP A 155 19.73 -5.29 6.15
CA TRP A 155 19.08 -6.27 5.27
C TRP A 155 18.26 -7.29 6.06
N ASP A 156 18.80 -7.77 7.17
CA ASP A 156 18.15 -8.80 8.00
C ASP A 156 16.92 -8.23 8.73
N ASP A 157 16.95 -6.96 9.12
CA ASP A 157 15.77 -6.29 9.67
C ASP A 157 14.64 -6.18 8.65
N PHE A 158 14.98 -5.79 7.42
CA PHE A 158 14.01 -5.68 6.34
C PHE A 158 13.43 -7.05 5.97
N VAL A 159 14.27 -8.07 5.85
CA VAL A 159 13.84 -9.46 5.59
C VAL A 159 12.94 -9.97 6.72
N ARG A 160 13.33 -9.79 7.98
CA ARG A 160 12.53 -10.20 9.13
C ARG A 160 11.15 -9.55 9.12
N PHE A 161 11.06 -8.26 8.81
CA PHE A 161 9.77 -7.57 8.65
C PHE A 161 8.90 -8.24 7.58
N ILE A 162 9.46 -8.49 6.40
CA ILE A 162 8.73 -9.12 5.29
C ILE A 162 8.27 -10.54 5.65
N GLU A 163 9.16 -11.38 6.19
CA GLU A 163 8.86 -12.77 6.56
C GLU A 163 7.79 -12.85 7.66
N THR A 164 7.86 -12.00 8.69
CA THR A 164 6.86 -11.97 9.77
C THR A 164 5.47 -11.62 9.24
N VAL A 165 5.38 -10.62 8.37
CA VAL A 165 4.10 -10.19 7.78
C VAL A 165 3.58 -11.23 6.77
N ALA A 166 4.47 -11.81 5.96
CA ALA A 166 4.13 -12.87 5.01
C ALA A 166 3.65 -14.16 5.68
N ALA A 167 4.18 -14.50 6.85
CA ALA A 167 3.74 -15.65 7.65
C ALA A 167 2.26 -15.55 8.09
N LYS A 168 1.63 -14.37 7.97
CA LYS A 168 0.20 -14.16 8.22
C LYS A 168 -0.63 -14.00 6.94
N GLY A 169 -0.04 -14.35 5.80
CA GLY A 169 -0.70 -14.47 4.51
C GLY A 169 -0.39 -13.35 3.54
N CYS A 170 0.27 -12.25 3.93
CA CYS A 170 0.62 -11.18 2.99
C CYS A 170 1.55 -11.70 1.90
N ASP A 171 1.17 -11.55 0.64
CA ASP A 171 1.99 -11.93 -0.52
C ASP A 171 2.34 -10.73 -1.41
N THR A 172 1.77 -9.54 -1.13
CA THR A 172 1.90 -8.35 -1.96
C THR A 172 2.45 -7.18 -1.15
N PHE A 173 3.62 -6.70 -1.55
CA PHE A 173 4.36 -5.65 -0.85
C PHE A 173 4.73 -4.50 -1.78
N ILE A 174 4.33 -3.29 -1.39
CA ILE A 174 4.71 -2.05 -2.06
C ILE A 174 5.84 -1.40 -1.25
N ILE A 175 7.04 -1.34 -1.80
CA ILE A 175 8.23 -0.89 -1.08
C ILE A 175 8.68 0.47 -1.59
N HIS A 176 8.55 1.50 -0.74
CA HIS A 176 9.25 2.75 -0.99
C HIS A 176 10.74 2.55 -0.69
N ALA A 177 11.58 2.66 -1.74
CA ALA A 177 13.00 2.33 -1.72
C ALA A 177 13.88 3.31 -0.91
N ARG A 178 13.32 4.05 0.05
CA ARG A 178 14.02 4.92 1.00
C ARG A 178 13.65 4.51 2.42
N LYS A 179 14.62 4.48 3.33
CA LYS A 179 14.33 4.37 4.77
C LYS A 179 13.52 5.59 5.24
N ALA A 180 12.90 5.48 6.40
CA ALA A 180 12.35 6.64 7.11
C ALA A 180 13.25 7.00 8.29
N TRP A 181 13.47 8.30 8.48
CA TRP A 181 13.94 8.84 9.74
C TRP A 181 12.74 9.42 10.47
N LEU A 182 12.41 8.86 11.62
CA LEU A 182 11.24 9.23 12.40
C LEU A 182 11.44 10.55 13.15
N HIS A 183 12.68 11.03 13.24
CA HIS A 183 13.03 12.26 13.92
C HIS A 183 13.88 13.15 13.01
N GLY A 184 13.74 14.47 13.19
CA GLY A 184 14.59 15.47 12.56
C GLY A 184 14.25 15.83 11.11
N LEU A 185 13.34 15.11 10.45
CA LEU A 185 12.91 15.40 9.08
C LEU A 185 11.39 15.50 8.96
N SER A 186 10.92 16.47 8.18
CA SER A 186 9.53 16.51 7.72
C SER A 186 9.20 15.31 6.82
N PRO A 187 7.90 15.00 6.60
CA PRO A 187 7.50 13.96 5.65
C PRO A 187 7.98 14.22 4.21
N LYS A 188 8.14 15.48 3.81
CA LYS A 188 8.69 15.85 2.50
C LYS A 188 10.16 15.50 2.41
N GLU A 189 10.96 15.94 3.37
CA GLU A 189 12.40 15.64 3.44
C GLU A 189 12.66 14.13 3.52
N ASN A 190 11.82 13.38 4.23
CA ASN A 190 11.86 11.92 4.29
C ASN A 190 11.63 11.21 2.93
N ARG A 191 11.23 11.93 1.89
CA ARG A 191 11.09 11.42 0.51
C ARG A 191 12.23 11.89 -0.41
N GLU A 192 13.09 12.79 0.06
CA GLU A 192 14.12 13.46 -0.74
C GLU A 192 15.54 13.23 -0.21
N ILE A 193 15.72 13.19 1.13
CA ILE A 193 17.03 13.13 1.77
C ILE A 193 17.56 11.69 1.92
N PRO A 194 16.87 10.72 2.57
CA PRO A 194 17.46 9.38 2.78
C PRO A 194 17.60 8.66 1.44
N PRO A 195 18.79 8.21 1.01
CA PRO A 195 19.04 7.80 -0.36
C PRO A 195 18.14 6.65 -0.83
N LEU A 196 17.89 6.61 -2.13
CA LEU A 196 17.20 5.48 -2.76
C LEU A 196 18.10 4.25 -2.77
N SER A 197 17.51 3.10 -2.51
CA SER A 197 18.17 1.79 -2.55
C SER A 197 17.28 0.80 -3.29
N TYR A 198 17.20 0.96 -4.62
CA TYR A 198 16.43 0.06 -5.47
C TYR A 198 16.94 -1.38 -5.43
N ASP A 199 18.25 -1.56 -5.30
CA ASP A 199 18.88 -2.88 -5.21
C ASP A 199 18.36 -3.72 -4.03
N LYS A 200 17.99 -3.10 -2.89
CA LYS A 200 17.35 -3.82 -1.79
C LYS A 200 15.98 -4.39 -2.21
N VAL A 201 15.19 -3.64 -2.98
CA VAL A 201 13.88 -4.08 -3.46
C VAL A 201 14.04 -5.18 -4.52
N TYR A 202 15.01 -5.04 -5.43
CA TYR A 202 15.32 -6.08 -6.42
C TYR A 202 15.81 -7.37 -5.77
N ARG A 203 16.72 -7.26 -4.80
CA ARG A 203 17.20 -8.40 -4.02
C ARG A 203 16.06 -9.09 -3.26
N LEU A 204 15.08 -8.32 -2.77
CA LEU A 204 13.88 -8.89 -2.14
C LEU A 204 13.08 -9.73 -3.13
N LYS A 205 12.80 -9.20 -4.32
CA LYS A 205 12.06 -9.95 -5.36
C LYS A 205 12.81 -11.21 -5.81
N GLN A 206 14.14 -11.15 -5.95
CA GLN A 206 14.95 -12.32 -6.28
C GLN A 206 14.91 -13.39 -5.17
N ARG A 207 14.87 -12.98 -3.91
CA ARG A 207 14.81 -13.88 -2.76
C ARG A 207 13.44 -14.54 -2.60
N TYR A 208 12.36 -13.81 -2.88
CA TYR A 208 10.98 -14.28 -2.77
C TYR A 208 10.23 -14.10 -4.10
N PRO A 209 10.52 -14.94 -5.11
CA PRO A 209 9.87 -14.86 -6.41
C PRO A 209 8.35 -15.06 -6.34
N GLU A 210 7.85 -15.72 -5.29
CA GLU A 210 6.43 -15.98 -5.02
C GLU A 210 5.66 -14.74 -4.54
N PHE A 211 6.34 -13.71 -4.01
CA PHE A 211 5.69 -12.47 -3.60
C PHE A 211 5.56 -11.50 -4.77
N SER A 212 4.46 -10.74 -4.80
CA SER A 212 4.27 -9.60 -5.69
C SER A 212 4.94 -8.37 -5.07
N ILE A 213 6.06 -7.94 -5.64
CA ILE A 213 6.84 -6.80 -5.15
C ILE A 213 6.67 -5.61 -6.09
N THR A 214 6.17 -4.50 -5.56
CA THR A 214 6.04 -3.23 -6.27
C THR A 214 7.05 -2.23 -5.74
N ILE A 215 7.89 -1.67 -6.61
CA ILE A 215 8.86 -0.64 -6.23
C ILE A 215 8.24 0.76 -6.26
N ASN A 216 8.65 1.61 -5.33
CA ASN A 216 8.22 3.00 -5.24
C ASN A 216 9.39 3.93 -4.89
N GLY A 217 9.30 5.19 -5.34
CA GLY A 217 10.20 6.29 -4.99
C GLY A 217 11.07 6.71 -6.15
N GLY A 218 11.11 8.01 -6.44
CA GLY A 218 12.04 8.60 -7.43
C GLY A 218 11.71 8.35 -8.91
N VAL A 219 10.70 7.55 -9.24
CA VAL A 219 10.29 7.30 -10.62
C VAL A 219 9.54 8.50 -11.19
N THR A 220 10.06 9.09 -12.26
CA THR A 220 9.53 10.31 -12.89
C THR A 220 9.24 10.18 -14.38
N ALA A 221 9.63 9.07 -15.02
CA ALA A 221 9.42 8.86 -16.46
C ALA A 221 9.03 7.42 -16.84
N CYS A 222 8.31 7.25 -17.95
CA CYS A 222 7.82 5.95 -18.43
C CYS A 222 8.94 4.95 -18.79
N ASN A 223 10.10 5.44 -19.23
CA ASN A 223 11.26 4.58 -19.48
C ASN A 223 11.81 3.98 -18.17
N GLU A 224 11.82 4.74 -17.07
CA GLU A 224 12.21 4.25 -15.74
C GLU A 224 11.25 3.18 -15.23
N VAL A 225 9.93 3.36 -15.48
CA VAL A 225 8.93 2.32 -15.19
C VAL A 225 9.29 1.00 -15.89
N SER A 226 9.61 1.07 -17.18
CA SER A 226 9.99 -0.12 -17.96
C SER A 226 11.29 -0.76 -17.46
N GLN A 227 12.26 0.04 -17.03
CA GLN A 227 13.52 -0.44 -16.44
C GLN A 227 13.27 -1.18 -15.11
N HIS A 228 12.45 -0.61 -14.23
CA HIS A 228 12.11 -1.23 -12.96
C HIS A 228 11.33 -2.55 -13.15
N LEU A 229 10.38 -2.58 -14.10
CA LEU A 229 9.59 -3.78 -14.42
C LEU A 229 10.42 -4.96 -14.96
N ALA A 230 11.68 -4.76 -15.32
CA ALA A 230 12.59 -5.86 -15.64
C ALA A 230 13.07 -6.62 -14.38
N HIS A 231 12.86 -6.07 -13.18
CA HIS A 231 13.38 -6.60 -11.92
C HIS A 231 12.29 -6.89 -10.87
N VAL A 232 11.12 -6.26 -10.99
CA VAL A 232 10.01 -6.36 -10.03
C VAL A 232 8.66 -6.47 -10.75
N ASP A 233 7.60 -6.84 -10.03
CA ASP A 233 6.29 -7.11 -10.62
C ASP A 233 5.49 -5.83 -10.89
N GLY A 234 5.77 -4.75 -10.17
CA GLY A 234 5.05 -3.49 -10.30
C GLY A 234 5.89 -2.25 -10.00
N VAL A 235 5.42 -1.11 -10.50
CA VAL A 235 5.99 0.21 -10.22
C VAL A 235 4.89 1.15 -9.74
N MET A 236 5.09 1.74 -8.56
CA MET A 236 4.19 2.76 -8.03
C MET A 236 4.79 4.15 -8.22
N ILE A 237 4.07 5.00 -8.96
CA ILE A 237 4.45 6.38 -9.27
C ILE A 237 3.76 7.32 -8.27
N GLY A 238 4.54 8.20 -7.63
CA GLY A 238 4.01 9.16 -6.66
C GLY A 238 3.88 10.56 -7.25
N ARG A 239 4.70 11.49 -6.72
CA ARG A 239 4.68 12.92 -7.07
C ARG A 239 4.61 13.22 -8.56
N ALA A 240 5.36 12.48 -9.39
CA ALA A 240 5.38 12.70 -10.83
C ALA A 240 4.00 12.58 -11.48
N ALA A 241 3.16 11.63 -11.04
CA ALA A 241 1.80 11.47 -11.56
C ALA A 241 0.87 12.64 -11.19
N TYR A 242 1.18 13.41 -10.14
CA TYR A 242 0.42 14.59 -9.76
C TYR A 242 0.99 15.88 -10.36
N GLU A 243 2.32 15.96 -10.48
CA GLU A 243 3.03 17.14 -10.99
C GLU A 243 3.05 17.20 -12.51
N ASN A 244 3.04 16.05 -13.19
CA ASN A 244 3.01 15.90 -14.64
C ASN A 244 2.19 14.63 -15.01
N PRO A 245 0.86 14.68 -14.85
CA PRO A 245 -0.07 13.56 -15.05
C PRO A 245 -0.10 13.05 -16.50
#